data_AF-A0A432TPR9-F1
#
_entry.id   AF-A0A432TPR9-F1
#
_cell.length_a   1.000
_cell.length_b   1.000
_cell.length_c   1.000
_cell.angle_alpha   90.00
_cell.angle_beta   90.00
_cell.angle_gamma   90.00
#
_symmetry.space_group_name_H-M   'P 1'
#
loop_
_entity.id
_entity.type
_entity.pdbx_description
1 polymer ?
#
loop_
_entity_poly.entity_id
_entity_poly.type
_entity_poly.pdbx_seq_one_letter_code
_entity_poly.pdbx_strand_id
1 'polypeptide(L)' 'MFDTIIGSFKKLTEAGLALIALAIVLQVIFGASVPFIGGDVIGTITGIVAQLGANGLVGLAAIAVIYSLFTRD' A
#
# COMPACT_ATOMS: atom_id res chain seq x y z
N MET A 1 -25.47 14.77 10.01
CA MET A 1 -25.25 14.72 8.54
C MET A 1 -23.84 14.28 8.19
N PHE A 2 -22.82 14.93 8.76
CA PHE A 2 -21.42 14.55 8.56
C PHE A 2 -21.13 13.11 9.00
N ASP A 3 -21.68 12.67 10.15
CA ASP A 3 -21.52 11.30 10.64
C ASP A 3 -22.12 10.24 9.72
N THR A 4 -23.25 10.55 9.06
CA THR A 4 -23.89 9.65 8.08
C THR A 4 -23.03 9.51 6.83
N ILE A 5 -22.43 10.60 6.36
CA ILE A 5 -21.51 10.60 5.21
C ILE A 5 -20.27 9.77 5.53
N ILE A 6 -19.64 10.01 6.69
CA ILE A 6 -18.48 9.22 7.15
C ILE A 6 -18.86 7.74 7.28
N GLY A 7 -20.04 7.44 7.85
CA GLY A 7 -20.56 6.08 7.96
C GLY A 7 -20.72 5.38 6.61
N SER A 8 -21.22 6.08 5.60
CA SER A 8 -21.33 5.56 4.23
C SER A 8 -19.96 5.31 3.59
N PHE A 9 -19.01 6.23 3.76
CA PHE A 9 -17.64 6.04 3.25
C PHE A 9 -16.94 4.86 3.92
N LYS A 10 -17.12 4.69 5.24
CA LYS A 10 -16.55 3.55 5.96
C LYS A 10 -17.05 2.22 5.38
N LYS A 11 -18.37 2.09 5.18
CA LYS A 11 -18.98 0.89 4.57
C LYS A 11 -18.49 0.66 3.14
N LEU A 12 -18.33 1.73 2.36
CA LEU A 12 -17.81 1.62 1.01
C LEU A 12 -16.34 1.15 1.00
N THR A 13 -15.52 1.67 1.92
CA THR A 13 -14.12 1.23 2.09
C THR A 13 -14.06 -0.22 2.54
N GLU A 14 -14.91 -0.65 3.46
CA GLU A 14 -15.02 -2.05 3.89
C GLU A 14 -15.41 -2.97 2.72
N ALA A 15 -16.38 -2.55 1.90
CA ALA A 15 -16.76 -3.28 0.69
C ALA A 15 -15.60 -3.33 -0.33
N GLY A 16 -14.92 -2.21 -0.57
CA GLY A 16 -13.75 -2.15 -1.44
C GLY A 16 -12.61 -3.05 -0.95
N LEU A 17 -12.36 -3.09 0.35
CA LEU A 17 -11.35 -3.96 0.95
C LEU A 17 -11.69 -5.44 0.75
N ALA A 18 -12.97 -5.82 0.92
CA ALA A 18 -13.42 -7.19 0.66
C ALA A 18 -13.21 -7.58 -0.81
N LEU A 19 -13.45 -6.66 -1.74
CA LEU A 19 -13.20 -6.88 -3.18
C LEU A 19 -11.70 -7.04 -3.49
N ILE A 20 -10.83 -6.23 -2.88
CA ILE A 20 -9.37 -6.36 -3.01
C ILE A 20 -8.90 -7.72 -2.47
N ALA A 21 -9.40 -8.13 -1.30
CA ALA A 21 -9.06 -9.42 -0.71
C ALA A 21 -9.48 -10.58 -1.62
N LEU A 22 -10.68 -10.52 -2.19
CA LEU A 22 -11.16 -11.50 -3.17
C LEU A 22 -10.26 -11.54 -4.41
N ALA A 23 -9.87 -10.38 -4.94
CA ALA A 23 -8.98 -10.29 -6.09
C ALA A 23 -7.62 -10.95 -5.84
N ILE A 24 -7.04 -10.74 -4.66
CA ILE A 24 -5.76 -11.36 -4.27
C ILE A 24 -5.88 -12.88 -4.27
N VAL A 25 -6.93 -13.43 -3.66
CA VAL A 25 -7.14 -14.90 -3.63
C VAL A 25 -7.25 -15.47 -5.04
N LEU A 26 -8.04 -14.82 -5.90
CA LEU A 26 -8.25 -15.29 -7.27
C LEU A 26 -6.97 -15.20 -8.10
N GLN A 27 -6.19 -14.14 -7.92
CA GLN A 27 -4.91 -13.98 -8.61
C GLN A 27 -3.87 -15.01 -8.17
N VAL A 28 -3.88 -15.43 -6.90
CA VAL A 28 -3.03 -16.53 -6.40
C VAL A 28 -3.42 -17.87 -7.04
N ILE A 29 -4.72 -18.14 -7.20
CA ILE A 29 -5.20 -19.41 -7.78
C ILE A 29 -4.86 -19.50 -9.27
N PHE A 30 -5.09 -18.42 -10.03
CA PHE A 30 -4.92 -18.43 -11.48
C PHE A 30 -3.50 -18.05 -11.94
N GLY A 31 -2.67 -17.47 -11.07
CA GLY A 31 -1.28 -17.11 -11.36
C GLY A 31 -1.09 -15.98 -12.38
N ALA A 32 -2.18 -15.35 -12.82
CA ALA A 32 -2.18 -14.27 -13.81
C ALA A 32 -3.25 -13.23 -13.47
N SER A 33 -3.23 -12.08 -14.17
CA SER A 33 -4.23 -11.03 -14.04
C SER A 33 -5.64 -11.60 -14.22
N VAL A 34 -6.52 -11.30 -13.26
CA VAL A 34 -7.88 -11.83 -13.20
C VAL A 34 -8.80 -11.02 -14.12
N PRO A 35 -9.44 -11.62 -15.15
CA PRO A 35 -10.11 -10.87 -16.23
C PRO A 35 -11.23 -9.91 -15.80
N PHE A 36 -11.93 -10.20 -14.70
CA PHE A 36 -13.08 -9.39 -14.23
C PHE A 36 -12.71 -8.34 -13.17
N ILE A 37 -11.51 -8.42 -12.56
CA ILE A 37 -11.01 -7.40 -11.64
C ILE A 37 -10.22 -6.33 -12.39
N GLY A 38 -9.56 -6.72 -13.50
CA GLY A 38 -8.74 -5.83 -14.30
C GLY A 38 -7.43 -5.46 -13.60
N GLY A 39 -6.31 -5.95 -14.14
CA GLY A 39 -4.97 -5.59 -13.65
C GLY A 39 -4.35 -6.61 -12.69
N ASP A 40 -3.19 -6.21 -12.16
CA ASP A 40 -2.34 -7.00 -11.26
C ASP A 40 -2.35 -6.36 -9.86
N VAL A 41 -3.21 -6.88 -8.98
CA VAL A 41 -3.43 -6.32 -7.63
C VAL A 41 -2.21 -6.59 -6.75
N ILE A 42 -1.65 -7.81 -6.84
CA ILE A 42 -0.47 -8.20 -6.06
C ILE A 42 0.75 -7.38 -6.49
N GLY A 43 0.97 -7.22 -7.80
CA GLY A 43 2.02 -6.39 -8.37
C GLY A 43 1.88 -4.92 -7.98
N THR A 44 0.67 -4.39 -7.95
CA THR A 44 0.41 -3.01 -7.49
C THR A 44 0.80 -2.85 -6.02
N ILE A 45 0.36 -3.75 -5.13
CA ILE A 45 0.67 -3.68 -3.69
C ILE A 45 2.17 -3.85 -3.44
N THR A 46 2.79 -4.86 -4.04
CA THR A 46 4.23 -5.13 -3.89
C THR A 46 5.08 -4.00 -4.45
N GLY A 47 4.67 -3.36 -5.54
CA GLY A 47 5.31 -2.16 -6.09
C GLY A 47 5.27 -0.98 -5.12
N ILE A 48 4.12 -0.71 -4.50
CA ILE A 48 4.00 0.33 -3.46
C ILE A 48 4.91 0.02 -2.28
N VAL A 49 4.91 -1.22 -1.78
CA VAL A 49 5.78 -1.62 -0.66
C VAL A 49 7.26 -1.47 -1.02
N ALA A 50 7.64 -1.84 -2.24
CA ALA A 50 9.02 -1.67 -2.73
C ALA A 50 9.41 -0.18 -2.79
N GLN A 51 8.52 0.69 -3.27
CA GLN A 51 8.74 2.14 -3.27
C GLN A 51 8.88 2.71 -1.86
N LEU A 52 8.06 2.26 -0.91
CA LEU A 52 8.18 2.65 0.50
C LEU A 52 9.50 2.17 1.11
N GLY A 53 9.94 0.94 0.80
CA GLY A 53 11.23 0.40 1.25
C GLY A 53 12.44 1.14 0.66
N ALA A 54 12.40 1.49 -0.62
CA ALA A 54 13.44 2.28 -1.28
C ALA A 54 13.60 3.66 -0.63
N ASN A 55 12.48 4.33 -0.32
CA ASN A 55 12.49 5.60 0.40
C ASN A 55 12.91 5.45 1.87
N GLY A 56 12.68 4.28 2.49
CA GLY A 56 13.14 3.98 3.84
C GLY A 56 14.67 3.98 3.98
N LEU A 57 15.39 3.47 2.97
CA LEU A 57 16.86 3.53 2.94
C LEU A 57 17.37 4.98 2.83
N VAL A 58 16.72 5.80 2.01
CA VAL A 58 17.01 7.24 1.89
C VAL A 58 16.74 7.96 3.22
N GLY A 59 15.68 7.57 3.94
CA GLY A 59 15.38 8.09 5.28
C GLY A 59 16.46 7.76 6.32
N LEU A 60 16.94 6.51 6.34
CA LEU A 60 18.05 6.10 7.22
C LEU A 60 19.36 6.83 6.88
N ALA A 61 19.63 7.02 5.58
CA ALA A 61 20.79 7.80 5.13
C ALA A 61 20.69 9.28 5.57
N ALA A 62 19.51 9.89 5.48
CA ALA A 62 19.29 11.25 5.96
C ALA A 62 19.53 11.38 7.48
N ILE A 63 19.07 10.41 8.27
CA ILE A 63 19.33 10.37 9.72
C ILE A 63 20.82 10.25 10.00
N ALA A 64 21.53 9.37 9.28
CA ALA A 64 22.99 9.21 9.44
C ALA A 64 23.75 10.50 9.14
N VAL A 65 23.35 11.25 8.09
CA VAL A 65 23.94 12.56 7.78
C VAL A 65 23.68 13.56 8.91
N ILE A 66 22.43 13.68 9.37
CA ILE A 66 22.08 14.60 10.47
C ILE A 66 22.87 14.25 11.74
N TYR A 67 22.98 12.96 12.07
CA TYR A 67 23.75 12.47 13.21
C TYR A 67 25.24 12.81 13.06
N SER A 68 25.81 12.67 11.86
CA SER A 68 27.22 13.02 11.60
C SER A 68 27.51 14.51 11.74
N LEU A 69 26.53 15.38 11.45
CA LEU A 69 26.65 16.82 11.66
C LEU A 69 26.59 17.18 13.14
N PHE A 70 25.75 16.47 13.92
CA PHE A 70 25.59 16.73 15.34
C PHE A 70 26.70 16.14 16.22
N THR A 71 27.36 15.08 15.73
CA THR A 71 28.48 14.40 16.44
C THR A 71 29.85 14.89 15.97
N ARG A 72 29.89 15.78 14.98
CA ARG A 72 31.11 16.49 14.60
C ARG A 72 31.30 17.68 15.53
N ASP A 73 32.03 17.43 16.61
CA ASP A 73 32.88 18.41 17.28
C ASP A 73 34.22 18.54 16.52
#